data_AF-A0A366EK38-F1
#
_entry.id   AF-A0A366EK38-F1
#
_cell.length_a   1.000
_cell.length_b   1.000
_cell.length_c   1.000
_cell.angle_alpha   90.00
_cell.angle_beta   90.00
_cell.angle_gamma   90.00
#
_symmetry.space_group_name_H-M   'P 1'
#
loop_
_entity.id
_entity.type
_entity.pdbx_description
1 polymer ?
#
loop_
_entity_poly.entity_id
_entity_poly.type
_entity_poly.pdbx_seq_one_letter_code
_entity_poly.pdbx_strand_id
1 'polypeptide(L)'
;MWDGYTKKVDKGFELIYFRLSYRRKMIRTLWMTLLFPVLYFLLRFLGLDLSYTWIFLTAILLGHLGQLYYNYYMWNKYERDRKG
;
A
#
# COMPACT_ATOMS: atom_id res chain seq x y z
N MET A 1 14.01 8.53 11.26
CA MET A 1 14.53 9.65 10.47
C MET A 1 15.57 9.08 9.52
N TRP A 2 15.22 8.93 8.24
CA TRP A 2 16.11 8.45 7.18
C TRP A 2 15.81 9.27 5.92
N ASP A 3 16.12 10.56 5.99
CA ASP A 3 16.01 11.49 4.88
C ASP A 3 17.30 11.41 4.05
N GLY A 4 17.47 10.28 3.36
CA GLY A 4 18.49 10.14 2.32
C GLY A 4 18.00 10.83 1.05
N TYR A 5 18.65 11.95 0.70
CA TYR A 5 18.62 12.86 -0.46
C TYR A 5 18.33 12.30 -1.87
N THR A 6 17.49 11.28 -2.02
CA THR A 6 17.06 10.78 -3.31
C THR A 6 15.79 11.52 -3.73
N LYS A 7 15.91 12.34 -4.77
CA LYS A 7 14.77 13.04 -5.39
C LYS A 7 13.70 11.99 -5.74
N LYS A 8 12.58 12.04 -5.02
CA LYS A 8 11.46 11.13 -5.24
C LYS A 8 10.97 11.31 -6.67
N VAL A 9 10.90 10.21 -7.41
CA VAL A 9 10.40 10.22 -8.77
C VAL A 9 8.87 10.19 -8.69
N ASP A 10 8.19 11.07 -9.40
CA ASP A 10 6.72 11.11 -9.49
C ASP A 10 6.21 10.71 -10.89
N LYS A 11 7.05 10.85 -11.92
CA LYS A 11 6.75 10.51 -13.32
C LYS A 11 7.81 9.57 -13.90
N GLY A 12 7.41 8.60 -14.72
CA GLY A 12 8.29 7.60 -15.33
C GLY A 12 8.32 6.25 -14.60
N PHE A 13 8.87 5.23 -15.25
CA PHE A 13 9.02 3.89 -14.70
C PHE A 13 10.16 3.87 -13.67
N GLU A 14 9.85 3.53 -12.43
CA GLU A 14 10.84 3.41 -11.35
C GLU A 14 10.57 2.11 -10.60
N LEU A 15 11.56 1.20 -10.60
CA LEU A 15 11.47 -0.10 -9.94
C LEU A 15 11.81 -0.03 -8.45
N ILE A 16 12.65 0.94 -8.05
CA ILE A 16 13.10 1.04 -6.66
C ILE A 16 12.00 1.62 -5.79
N TYR A 17 11.41 0.77 -4.94
CA TYR A 17 10.33 1.13 -4.01
C TYR A 17 10.68 2.36 -3.14
N PHE A 18 11.93 2.49 -2.70
CA PHE A 18 12.37 3.60 -1.85
C PHE A 18 12.40 4.95 -2.59
N ARG A 19 12.55 4.96 -3.92
CA ARG A 19 12.59 6.17 -4.77
C ARG A 19 11.22 6.62 -5.28
N LEU A 20 10.17 5.81 -5.12
CA LEU A 20 8.80 6.21 -5.44
C LEU A 20 8.30 7.34 -4.53
N SER A 21 7.61 8.31 -5.13
CA SER A 21 6.78 9.28 -4.41
C SER A 21 5.74 8.58 -3.53
N TYR A 22 5.42 9.18 -2.38
CA TYR A 22 4.42 8.64 -1.46
C TYR A 22 3.04 8.55 -2.11
N ARG A 23 2.73 9.47 -3.04
CA ARG A 23 1.53 9.41 -3.88
C ARG A 23 1.43 8.12 -4.70
N ARG A 24 2.51 7.72 -5.41
CA ARG A 24 2.50 6.50 -6.23
C ARG A 24 2.40 5.24 -5.38
N LYS A 25 2.99 5.25 -4.18
CA LYS A 25 2.82 4.15 -3.21
C LYS A 25 1.36 4.04 -2.77
N MET A 26 0.72 5.16 -2.46
CA MET A 26 -0.71 5.21 -2.09
C MET A 26 -1.61 4.69 -3.22
N ILE A 27 -1.42 5.17 -4.45
CA ILE A 27 -2.19 4.71 -5.62
C ILE A 27 -2.00 3.20 -5.82
N ARG A 28 -0.77 2.70 -5.72
CA ARG A 28 -0.52 1.25 -5.82
C ARG A 28 -1.20 0.47 -4.69
N THR A 29 -1.16 0.96 -3.45
CA THR A 29 -1.87 0.33 -2.33
C THR A 29 -3.39 0.30 -2.62
N LEU A 30 -3.97 1.38 -3.14
CA LEU A 30 -5.37 1.40 -3.57
C LEU A 30 -5.66 0.38 -4.68
N TRP A 31 -4.82 0.29 -5.72
CA TRP A 31 -5.02 -0.73 -6.76
C TRP A 31 -4.91 -2.16 -6.24
N MET A 32 -4.06 -2.40 -5.23
CA MET A 32 -3.97 -3.71 -4.59
C MET A 32 -5.24 -4.09 -3.81
N THR A 33 -6.12 -3.14 -3.46
CA THR A 33 -7.42 -3.47 -2.83
C THR A 33 -8.29 -4.34 -3.74
N LEU A 34 -8.19 -4.16 -5.06
CA LEU A 34 -8.92 -4.97 -6.06
C LEU A 34 -8.49 -6.44 -6.06
N LEU A 35 -7.33 -6.78 -5.48
CA LEU A 35 -6.85 -8.17 -5.40
C LEU A 35 -7.38 -8.92 -4.16
N PHE A 36 -8.02 -8.25 -3.20
CA PHE A 36 -8.55 -8.91 -2.00
C PHE A 36 -9.61 -9.98 -2.29
N PRO A 37 -10.57 -9.77 -3.23
CA PRO A 37 -11.50 -10.82 -3.63
C PRO A 37 -10.79 -12.04 -4.22
N VAL A 38 -9.75 -11.81 -5.05
CA VAL A 38 -8.94 -12.90 -5.64
C VAL A 38 -8.25 -13.70 -4.54
N LEU A 39 -7.68 -13.02 -3.54
CA LEU A 39 -7.06 -13.66 -2.38
C LEU A 39 -8.08 -14.49 -1.59
N TYR A 40 -9.30 -13.99 -1.37
CA TYR A 40 -10.37 -14.75 -0.71
C TYR A 40 -10.71 -16.04 -1.46
N PHE A 41 -10.92 -15.97 -2.78
CA PHE A 41 -11.21 -17.16 -3.59
C PHE A 41 -10.06 -18.17 -3.58
N LEU A 42 -8.81 -17.70 -3.60
CA LEU A 42 -7.62 -18.55 -3.48
C LEU A 42 -7.58 -19.30 -2.13
N LEU A 43 -7.80 -18.59 -1.01
CA LEU A 43 -7.83 -19.21 0.32
C LEU A 43 -8.97 -20.22 0.41
N ARG A 44 -10.13 -19.92 -0.19
CA ARG A 44 -11.27 -20.85 -0.23
C ARG A 44 -10.98 -22.09 -1.09
N PHE A 45 -10.31 -21.92 -2.22
CA PHE A 45 -9.89 -23.00 -3.10
C PHE A 45 -8.90 -23.95 -2.41
N LEU A 46 -8.01 -23.42 -1.57
CA LEU A 46 -7.08 -24.19 -0.75
C LEU A 46 -7.75 -24.96 0.41
N GLY A 47 -9.07 -24.81 0.58
CA GLY A 47 -9.83 -25.53 1.60
C GLY A 47 -9.64 -25.00 3.01
N LEU A 48 -9.13 -23.77 3.18
CA LEU A 48 -9.04 -23.16 4.50
C LEU A 48 -10.43 -22.99 5.10
N ASP A 49 -10.49 -23.28 6.40
CA ASP A 49 -11.66 -23.04 7.23
C ASP A 49 -12.08 -21.57 7.18
N LEU A 50 -13.40 -21.33 7.23
CA LEU A 50 -13.97 -20.00 7.12
C LEU A 50 -13.50 -19.08 8.26
N SER A 51 -13.42 -19.59 9.49
CA SER A 51 -12.95 -18.83 10.66
C SER A 51 -11.52 -18.31 10.46
N TYR A 52 -10.59 -19.19 10.06
CA TYR A 52 -9.21 -18.83 9.80
C TYR A 52 -9.08 -17.87 8.60
N THR A 53 -9.89 -18.07 7.56
CA THR A 53 -9.93 -17.17 6.39
C THR A 53 -10.33 -15.75 6.79
N TRP A 54 -11.36 -15.59 7.63
CA TRP A 54 -11.81 -14.28 8.13
C TRP A 54 -10.79 -13.60 9.03
N ILE A 55 -10.16 -14.35 9.95
CA ILE A 55 -9.10 -13.82 10.82
C ILE A 55 -7.93 -13.32 9.98
N PHE A 56 -7.48 -14.12 9.01
CA PHE A 56 -6.36 -13.79 8.15
C PHE A 56 -6.64 -12.56 7.27
N LEU A 57 -7.82 -12.50 6.63
CA LEU A 57 -8.20 -11.35 5.82
C LEU A 57 -8.34 -10.07 6.65
N THR A 58 -8.87 -10.17 7.86
CA THR A 58 -8.99 -9.03 8.77
C THR A 58 -7.61 -8.49 9.15
N ALA A 59 -6.66 -9.37 9.48
CA ALA A 59 -5.29 -8.97 9.81
C ALA A 59 -4.60 -8.27 8.62
N ILE A 60 -4.73 -8.80 7.41
CA ILE A 60 -4.18 -8.18 6.19
C ILE A 60 -4.85 -6.83 5.93
N LEU A 61 -6.17 -6.73 6.09
CA LEU A 61 -6.91 -5.48 5.85
C LEU A 61 -6.46 -4.38 6.82
N LEU A 62 -6.27 -4.69 8.09
CA LEU A 62 -5.76 -3.73 9.09
C LEU A 62 -4.34 -3.25 8.72
N GLY A 63 -3.45 -4.17 8.35
CA GLY A 63 -2.11 -3.80 7.88
C GLY A 63 -2.15 -2.93 6.62
N HIS A 64 -3.06 -3.24 5.70
CA HIS A 64 -3.25 -2.50 4.45
C HIS A 64 -3.76 -1.07 4.69
N LEU A 65 -4.74 -0.91 5.59
CA LEU A 65 -5.24 0.41 6.02
C LEU A 65 -4.15 1.22 6.71
N GLY A 66 -3.36 0.59 7.59
CA GLY A 66 -2.21 1.24 8.22
C GLY A 66 -1.18 1.75 7.20
N GLN A 67 -0.88 0.93 6.19
CA GLN A 67 0.01 1.32 5.10
C GLN A 67 -0.56 2.47 4.26
N LEU A 68 -1.87 2.45 3.99
CA LEU A 68 -2.55 3.52 3.25
C LEU A 68 -2.50 4.84 4.04
N TYR A 69 -2.82 4.81 5.33
CA TYR A 69 -2.75 5.96 6.22
C TYR A 69 -1.34 6.53 6.30
N TYR A 70 -0.32 5.68 6.51
CA TYR A 70 1.08 6.12 6.55
C TYR A 70 1.51 6.79 5.24
N ASN A 71 1.17 6.19 4.09
CA ASN A 71 1.50 6.75 2.79
C ASN A 71 0.78 8.09 2.56
N TYR A 72 -0.49 8.21 2.98
CA TYR A 72 -1.24 9.45 2.91
C TYR A 72 -0.63 10.55 3.79
N TYR A 73 -0.31 10.24 5.06
CA TYR A 73 0.32 11.17 5.99
C TYR A 73 1.66 11.68 5.46
N MET A 74 2.51 10.78 4.95
CA MET A 74 3.80 11.16 4.38
C MET A 74 3.66 11.95 3.08
N TRP A 75 2.70 11.61 2.23
CA TRP A 75 2.39 12.40 1.03
C TRP A 75 1.98 13.83 1.41
N ASN A 76 1.11 13.96 2.41
CA ASN A 76 0.65 15.23 2.92
C ASN A 76 1.79 16.08 3.47
N LYS A 77 2.68 15.48 4.26
CA LYS A 77 3.77 16.16 4.96
C LYS A 77 4.93 16.60 4.05
N TYR A 78 5.27 15.81 3.02
CA TYR A 78 6.50 16.05 2.24
C TYR A 78 6.27 16.48 0.79
N GLU A 79 5.09 16.23 0.23
CA GLU A 79 4.82 16.42 -1.20
C GLU A 79 3.65 17.38 -1.47
N ARG A 80 2.71 17.57 -0.54
CA ARG A 80 1.60 18.52 -0.69
C ARG A 80 2.04 19.97 -0.48
N ASP A 81 2.84 20.23 0.55
CA ASP A 81 3.30 21.58 0.91
C ASP A 81 4.44 22.12 0.02
N ARG A 82 5.06 21.29 -0.84
CA ARG A 82 6.03 21.77 -1.85
C ARG A 82 5.39 22.22 -3.16
N LYS A 83 4.07 22.11 -3.29
CA LYS A 83 3.31 22.47 -4.50
C LYS A 83 2.40 23.69 -4.31
N GLY A 84 2.37 24.29 -3.12
CA GLY A 84 1.82 25.62 -2.86
C GLY A 84 2.93 26.64 -2.77
#